data_AF-A0A0K0D0U5-F1
#
_entry.id   AF-A0A0K0D0U5-F1
#
_cell.length_a   1.000
_cell.length_b   1.000
_cell.length_c   1.000
_cell.angle_alpha   90.00
_cell.angle_beta   90.00
_cell.angle_gamma   90.00
#
_symmetry.space_group_name_H-M   'P 1'
#
loop_
_entity.id
_entity.type
_entity.pdbx_description
1 polymer ?
#
loop_
_entity_poly.entity_id
_entity_poly.type
_entity_poly.pdbx_seq_one_letter_code
_entity_poly.pdbx_strand_id
1 'polypeptide(L)'
;MKNYRIQKENPSWTDEELFQAARRWLIATLQKIIFYDFLPALINEEVKPYTKYMPHVPPGISHAFASAAFRFPHSIVPPAMILRKNVNACEFREEVGGFPALRLCQNWWNAQDIVQEYTVDEIILGMASQVSEADDIIVVEDLRDYIFGPMHFTRLDVVASSIMRGRDNGLPSYNMLRKAFNLPEKTWKTINPKLYQTNREMFDKLEALYGDINYLDAYVGGMLEVNNGPGELFKAIIKDQFERLRDSDRFWFENRQNDLFTDEEIKKIHKTTLRDIIRETTEISDQWLQEDVFYFKEGDPCPQPFQVNATGLEQCVPFMRFDHFTGNEVTYIFTLIGLGCIPLSTSVVFRLMYRHQNEDQPKGRFCFGIGYMLIQRRRRMGWDSSYDDLSATAINIDTTNDGYHVPAFEWLQECYVRQVIVEISPGSLVVRKPRGGILRKMIFSENAEVLRLPSDKHLPEFLAALTLSLKKLDGQLTCLLIPNKALLEKAETEERRQQRLDHFFREAYARAFNQPQLSDSNTHENDTDSILDQTITKHEFAQAIGMRETDMFVQRMFAITSHSSSDMVTFAEFLEVLKKFSEGEKGSMRVECV
;
A
#
# COMPACT_ATOMS: atom_id res chain seq x y z
N MET A 1 12.70 27.36 -47.06
CA MET A 1 12.62 27.96 -48.42
C MET A 1 11.72 29.20 -48.53
N LYS A 2 10.50 29.26 -47.96
CA LYS A 2 9.64 30.47 -48.05
C LYS A 2 10.12 31.69 -47.23
N ASN A 3 10.65 31.52 -46.01
CA ASN A 3 11.24 32.65 -45.26
C ASN A 3 12.35 33.34 -46.06
N TYR A 4 13.20 32.56 -46.73
CA TYR A 4 14.26 33.09 -47.60
C TYR A 4 13.70 33.86 -48.81
N ARG A 5 12.59 33.40 -49.41
CA ARG A 5 11.92 34.14 -50.51
C ARG A 5 11.33 35.46 -50.03
N ILE A 6 10.59 35.43 -48.93
CA ILE A 6 9.96 36.62 -48.35
C ILE A 6 11.05 37.60 -47.89
N GLN A 7 12.14 37.12 -47.31
CA GLN A 7 13.30 37.93 -46.93
C GLN A 7 14.01 38.52 -48.14
N LYS A 8 14.12 37.79 -49.26
CA LYS A 8 14.68 38.32 -50.51
C LYS A 8 13.82 39.45 -51.09
N GLU A 9 12.51 39.33 -50.98
CA GLU A 9 11.55 40.37 -51.38
C GLU A 9 11.48 41.53 -50.37
N ASN A 10 11.74 41.25 -49.08
CA ASN A 10 11.65 42.19 -47.97
C ASN A 10 12.91 42.13 -47.08
N PRO A 11 14.07 42.63 -47.54
CA PRO A 11 15.35 42.46 -46.83
C PRO A 11 15.43 43.17 -45.47
N SER A 12 14.57 44.16 -45.24
CA SER A 12 14.53 44.97 -44.01
C SER A 12 13.61 44.40 -42.93
N TRP A 13 12.86 43.33 -43.21
CA TRP A 13 11.95 42.73 -42.24
C TRP A 13 12.70 42.00 -41.12
N THR A 14 12.13 42.11 -39.92
CA THR A 14 12.56 41.39 -38.72
C THR A 14 12.19 39.90 -38.79
N ASP A 15 12.78 39.08 -37.91
CA ASP A 15 12.48 37.65 -37.82
C ASP A 15 10.98 37.39 -37.56
N GLU A 16 10.35 38.15 -36.68
CA GLU A 16 8.92 38.03 -36.38
C GLU A 16 8.05 38.34 -37.61
N GLU A 17 8.36 39.41 -38.35
CA GLU A 17 7.64 39.76 -39.57
C GLU A 17 7.77 38.67 -40.64
N LEU A 18 8.98 38.12 -40.81
CA LEU A 18 9.24 37.01 -41.72
C LEU A 18 8.51 35.74 -41.30
N PHE A 19 8.54 35.39 -40.01
CA PHE A 19 7.88 34.21 -39.46
C PHE A 19 6.36 34.30 -39.63
N GLN A 20 5.73 35.41 -39.24
CA GLN A 20 4.28 35.55 -39.37
C GLN A 20 3.83 35.58 -40.83
N ALA A 21 4.58 36.24 -41.72
CA ALA A 21 4.27 36.24 -43.14
C ALA A 21 4.35 34.82 -43.73
N ALA A 22 5.40 34.07 -43.42
CA ALA A 22 5.55 32.70 -43.88
C ALA A 22 4.49 31.76 -43.29
N ARG A 23 4.22 31.88 -41.99
CA ARG A 23 3.16 31.14 -41.28
C ARG A 23 1.80 31.39 -41.90
N ARG A 24 1.46 32.66 -42.19
CA ARG A 24 0.20 33.04 -42.84
C ARG A 24 0.04 32.35 -44.20
N TRP A 25 1.06 32.41 -45.05
CA TRP A 25 1.06 31.72 -46.35
C TRP A 25 0.98 30.21 -46.23
N LEU A 26 1.69 29.61 -45.25
CA LEU A 26 1.66 28.17 -45.01
C LEU A 26 0.26 27.70 -44.60
N ILE A 27 -0.36 28.39 -43.64
CA ILE A 27 -1.72 28.10 -43.17
C ILE A 27 -2.71 28.16 -44.34
N ALA A 28 -2.67 29.23 -45.14
CA ALA A 28 -3.58 29.38 -46.27
C ALA A 28 -3.40 28.28 -47.34
N THR A 29 -2.15 27.92 -47.62
CA THR A 29 -1.85 26.82 -48.56
C THR A 29 -2.37 25.49 -48.01
N LEU A 30 -2.17 25.22 -46.72
CA LEU A 30 -2.65 24.01 -46.06
C LEU A 30 -4.18 23.94 -46.07
N GLN A 31 -4.86 25.03 -45.71
CA GLN A 31 -6.31 25.16 -45.78
C GLN A 31 -6.85 24.86 -47.18
N LYS A 32 -6.22 25.44 -48.21
CA LYS A 32 -6.57 25.18 -49.61
C LYS A 32 -6.41 23.71 -49.98
N ILE A 33 -5.25 23.11 -49.71
CA ILE A 33 -4.97 21.72 -50.07
C ILE A 33 -5.94 20.78 -49.35
N ILE A 34 -6.15 20.96 -48.05
CA ILE A 34 -7.03 20.10 -47.26
C ILE A 34 -8.49 20.20 -47.75
N PHE A 35 -9.00 21.41 -47.97
CA PHE A 35 -10.42 21.62 -48.25
C PHE A 35 -10.79 21.43 -49.71
N TYR A 36 -9.95 21.88 -50.65
CA TYR A 36 -10.26 21.90 -52.07
C TYR A 36 -9.62 20.76 -52.87
N ASP A 37 -8.56 20.12 -52.37
CA ASP A 37 -7.90 19.01 -53.07
C ASP A 37 -8.15 17.67 -52.36
N PHE A 38 -7.74 17.57 -51.09
CA PHE A 38 -7.82 16.33 -50.30
C PHE A 38 -9.26 15.94 -49.95
N LEU A 39 -10.08 16.86 -49.44
CA LEU A 39 -11.43 16.54 -49.01
C LEU A 39 -12.29 15.98 -50.15
N PRO A 40 -12.35 16.60 -51.35
CA PRO A 40 -13.05 16.03 -52.50
C PRO A 40 -12.53 14.65 -52.89
N ALA A 41 -11.21 14.41 -52.78
CA ALA A 41 -10.63 13.09 -53.03
C ALA A 41 -11.05 12.05 -52.00
N LEU A 42 -11.13 12.43 -50.73
CA LEU A 42 -11.55 11.53 -49.65
C LEU A 42 -13.04 11.17 -49.73
N ILE A 43 -13.92 12.15 -50.01
CA ILE A 43 -15.37 11.92 -50.01
C ILE A 43 -15.95 11.60 -51.38
N ASN A 44 -15.13 11.68 -52.43
CA ASN A 44 -15.53 11.50 -53.82
C ASN A 44 -16.74 12.37 -54.20
N GLU A 45 -16.69 13.65 -53.81
CA GLU A 45 -17.74 14.65 -54.06
C GLU A 45 -17.13 16.06 -54.03
N GLU A 46 -17.59 16.94 -54.91
CA GLU A 46 -17.16 18.34 -54.91
C GLU A 46 -17.64 19.11 -53.67
N VAL A 47 -16.78 19.99 -53.17
CA VAL A 47 -17.11 20.90 -52.06
C VAL A 47 -17.80 22.17 -52.59
N LYS A 48 -18.71 22.73 -51.80
CA LYS A 48 -19.38 23.99 -52.19
C LYS A 48 -18.37 25.13 -52.25
N PRO A 49 -18.52 26.11 -53.15
CA PRO A 49 -17.70 27.32 -53.11
C PRO A 49 -17.85 28.11 -51.80
N TYR A 50 -16.80 28.79 -51.37
CA TYR A 50 -16.88 29.70 -50.24
C TYR A 50 -17.75 30.92 -50.57
N THR A 51 -18.57 31.34 -49.61
CA THR A 51 -19.49 32.47 -49.80
C THR A 51 -19.11 33.67 -48.94
N LYS A 52 -18.97 33.46 -47.63
CA LYS A 52 -18.62 34.47 -46.65
C LYS A 52 -18.28 33.85 -45.30
N TYR A 53 -17.66 34.64 -44.44
CA TYR A 53 -17.49 34.33 -43.04
C TYR A 53 -18.83 34.40 -42.29
N MET A 54 -19.12 33.38 -41.49
CA MET A 54 -20.36 33.20 -40.74
C MET A 54 -20.06 33.09 -39.23
N PRO A 55 -20.05 34.21 -38.48
CA PRO A 55 -19.61 34.24 -37.08
C PRO A 55 -20.51 33.46 -36.11
N HIS A 56 -21.72 33.12 -36.52
CA HIS A 56 -22.69 32.39 -35.69
C HIS A 56 -22.67 30.88 -35.91
N VAL A 57 -21.87 30.39 -36.86
CA VAL A 57 -21.67 28.95 -37.07
C VAL A 57 -20.65 28.44 -36.05
N PRO A 58 -20.95 27.39 -35.28
CA PRO A 58 -20.01 26.87 -34.29
C PRO A 58 -18.86 26.08 -34.96
N PRO A 59 -17.58 26.47 -34.73
CA PRO A 59 -16.41 25.82 -35.32
C PRO A 59 -16.05 24.48 -34.66
N GLY A 60 -16.67 24.15 -33.51
CA GLY A 60 -16.31 22.99 -32.71
C GLY A 60 -16.35 21.68 -33.50
N ILE A 61 -15.36 20.83 -33.26
CA ILE A 61 -15.34 19.47 -33.78
C ILE A 61 -16.43 18.66 -33.08
N SER A 62 -17.36 18.10 -33.84
CA SER A 62 -18.42 17.27 -33.30
C SER A 62 -17.88 15.89 -32.88
N HIS A 63 -18.48 15.31 -31.84
CA HIS A 63 -18.15 13.93 -31.43
C HIS A 63 -18.41 12.93 -32.56
N ALA A 64 -19.49 13.11 -33.34
CA ALA A 64 -19.81 12.26 -34.48
C ALA A 64 -18.70 12.26 -35.54
N PHE A 65 -18.09 13.41 -35.80
CA PHE A 65 -16.94 13.52 -36.69
C PHE A 65 -15.69 12.82 -36.10
N ALA A 66 -15.27 13.21 -34.88
CA ALA A 66 -14.01 12.77 -34.31
C ALA A 66 -13.97 11.29 -33.88
N SER A 67 -15.11 10.76 -33.41
CA SER A 67 -15.19 9.42 -32.82
C SER A 67 -15.83 8.37 -33.73
N ALA A 68 -16.42 8.77 -34.87
CA ALA A 68 -16.98 7.83 -35.83
C ALA A 68 -16.58 8.16 -37.28
N ALA A 69 -17.06 9.26 -37.87
CA ALA A 69 -16.95 9.45 -39.32
C ALA A 69 -15.51 9.62 -39.83
N PHE A 70 -14.69 10.43 -39.15
CA PHE A 70 -13.29 10.64 -39.53
C PHE A 70 -12.35 9.51 -39.04
N ARG A 71 -12.92 8.35 -38.70
CA ARG A 71 -12.20 7.06 -38.55
C ARG A 71 -12.30 6.20 -39.81
N PHE A 72 -13.15 6.56 -40.77
CA PHE A 72 -13.22 5.93 -42.09
C PHE A 72 -11.85 5.77 -42.77
N PRO A 73 -10.91 6.75 -42.69
CA PRO A 73 -9.61 6.60 -43.31
C PRO A 73 -8.78 5.39 -42.83
N HIS A 74 -9.15 4.73 -41.72
CA HIS A 74 -8.51 3.46 -41.33
C HIS A 74 -8.69 2.34 -42.37
N SER A 75 -9.73 2.39 -43.22
CA SER A 75 -9.95 1.38 -44.27
C SER A 75 -8.99 1.48 -45.43
N ILE A 76 -8.47 2.69 -45.70
CA ILE A 76 -7.62 2.98 -46.87
C ILE A 76 -6.13 2.92 -46.55
N VAL A 77 -5.76 2.57 -45.31
CA VAL A 77 -4.36 2.43 -44.91
C VAL A 77 -3.80 1.09 -45.42
N PRO A 78 -2.76 1.09 -46.25
CA PRO A 78 -2.12 -0.14 -46.72
C PRO A 78 -1.32 -0.85 -45.63
N PRO A 79 -1.07 -2.16 -45.74
CA PRO A 79 -0.31 -2.89 -44.71
C PRO A 79 1.20 -2.58 -44.73
N ALA A 80 1.70 -2.03 -45.85
CA ALA A 80 3.07 -1.59 -45.99
C ALA A 80 3.18 -0.41 -46.96
N MET A 81 4.34 0.26 -46.92
CA MET A 81 4.68 1.38 -47.78
C MET A 81 5.79 0.99 -48.75
N ILE A 82 5.59 1.17 -50.05
CA ILE A 82 6.65 0.99 -51.04
C ILE A 82 7.61 2.18 -51.00
N LEU A 83 8.88 1.94 -51.30
CA LEU A 83 9.91 2.97 -51.37
C LEU A 83 10.37 3.11 -52.82
N ARG A 84 10.58 4.35 -53.28
CA ARG A 84 10.99 4.60 -54.66
C ARG A 84 12.21 5.50 -54.71
N LYS A 85 13.29 5.03 -55.35
CA LYS A 85 14.56 5.75 -55.43
C LYS A 85 14.40 7.10 -56.14
N ASN A 86 15.00 8.15 -55.60
CA ASN A 86 15.10 9.44 -56.30
C ASN A 86 16.28 9.42 -57.29
N VAL A 87 16.12 8.67 -58.38
CA VAL A 87 17.11 8.56 -59.47
C VAL A 87 16.44 8.87 -60.81
N ASN A 88 17.22 9.04 -61.88
CA ASN A 88 16.70 9.25 -63.24
C ASN A 88 16.12 7.97 -63.87
N ALA A 89 15.42 7.16 -63.08
CA ALA A 89 14.76 5.94 -63.50
C ALA A 89 13.60 5.64 -62.55
N CYS A 90 12.63 4.86 -63.05
CA CYS A 90 11.54 4.39 -62.24
C CYS A 90 11.93 3.13 -61.46
N GLU A 91 12.67 3.33 -60.36
CA GLU A 91 13.25 2.22 -59.59
C GLU A 91 12.68 2.18 -58.17
N PHE A 92 12.11 1.03 -57.79
CA PHE A 92 11.63 0.77 -56.45
C PHE A 92 12.74 0.14 -55.60
N ARG A 93 12.76 0.48 -54.31
CA ARG A 93 13.74 0.01 -53.33
C ARG A 93 13.10 -1.05 -52.44
N GLU A 94 13.83 -2.14 -52.22
CA GLU A 94 13.53 -3.09 -51.15
C GLU A 94 13.90 -2.51 -49.79
N GLU A 95 13.12 -2.86 -48.77
CA GLU A 95 13.42 -2.60 -47.36
C GLU A 95 14.73 -3.32 -46.96
N VAL A 96 15.44 -2.83 -45.94
CA VAL A 96 16.76 -3.34 -45.51
C VAL A 96 16.76 -4.84 -45.20
N GLY A 97 15.66 -5.39 -44.70
CA GLY A 97 15.42 -6.83 -44.48
C GLY A 97 15.17 -7.63 -45.76
N GLY A 98 15.22 -7.02 -46.95
CA GLY A 98 15.01 -7.67 -48.25
C GLY A 98 13.54 -7.86 -48.61
N PHE A 99 12.63 -7.15 -47.92
CA PHE A 99 11.20 -7.17 -48.24
C PHE A 99 10.85 -6.12 -49.30
N PRO A 100 9.82 -6.36 -50.13
CA PRO A 100 9.50 -5.46 -51.25
C PRO A 100 8.82 -4.15 -50.81
N ALA A 101 8.44 -4.02 -49.54
CA ALA A 101 7.83 -2.81 -48.96
C ALA A 101 8.06 -2.76 -47.44
N LEU A 102 8.04 -1.55 -46.88
CA LEU A 102 8.21 -1.29 -45.45
C LEU A 102 6.91 -1.57 -44.68
N ARG A 103 6.91 -2.62 -43.85
CA ARG A 103 5.71 -3.05 -43.10
C ARG A 103 5.30 -2.07 -42.02
N LEU A 104 4.01 -1.73 -41.91
CA LEU A 104 3.53 -0.76 -40.92
C LEU A 104 3.60 -1.29 -39.48
N CYS A 105 3.15 -2.52 -39.22
CA CYS A 105 3.11 -3.11 -37.87
C CYS A 105 4.48 -3.23 -37.17
N GLN A 106 5.57 -3.21 -37.95
CA GLN A 106 6.95 -3.22 -37.46
C GLN A 106 7.49 -1.83 -37.15
N ASN A 107 6.94 -0.81 -37.81
CA ASN A 107 7.49 0.54 -37.83
C ASN A 107 6.62 1.60 -37.15
N TRP A 108 5.56 1.18 -36.44
CA TRP A 108 4.81 2.08 -35.57
C TRP A 108 5.72 2.74 -34.54
N TRP A 109 5.74 4.08 -34.53
CA TRP A 109 6.60 4.90 -33.67
C TRP A 109 8.11 4.77 -33.92
N ASN A 110 8.53 4.19 -35.05
CA ASN A 110 9.94 4.11 -35.43
C ASN A 110 10.32 5.17 -36.48
N ALA A 111 10.28 6.46 -36.11
CA ALA A 111 10.67 7.51 -37.06
C ALA A 111 12.19 7.58 -37.26
N GLN A 112 12.97 7.38 -36.20
CA GLN A 112 14.41 7.65 -36.20
C GLN A 112 15.18 6.72 -37.15
N ASP A 113 14.93 5.41 -37.06
CA ASP A 113 15.66 4.44 -37.89
C ASP A 113 15.26 4.59 -39.36
N ILE A 114 13.96 4.82 -39.62
CA ILE A 114 13.41 4.96 -40.97
C ILE A 114 13.98 6.18 -41.70
N VAL A 115 14.05 7.36 -41.06
CA VAL A 115 14.60 8.56 -41.72
C VAL A 115 16.13 8.58 -41.78
N GLN A 116 16.81 7.74 -41.01
CA GLN A 116 18.26 7.53 -41.15
C GLN A 116 18.60 6.64 -42.34
N GLU A 117 17.76 5.65 -42.61
CA GLU A 117 17.99 4.66 -43.67
C GLU A 117 17.42 5.06 -45.03
N TYR A 118 16.27 5.74 -45.03
CA TYR A 118 15.54 6.14 -46.23
C TYR A 118 15.41 7.66 -46.29
N THR A 119 15.62 8.22 -47.47
CA THR A 119 15.42 9.66 -47.66
C THR A 119 13.92 10.00 -47.65
N VAL A 120 13.58 11.22 -47.22
CA VAL A 120 12.20 11.71 -47.26
C VAL A 120 11.66 11.71 -48.69
N ASP A 121 12.51 11.99 -49.67
CA ASP A 121 12.19 11.94 -51.09
C ASP A 121 11.76 10.52 -51.50
N GLU A 122 12.48 9.49 -51.08
CA GLU A 122 12.12 8.09 -51.40
C GLU A 122 10.75 7.69 -50.84
N ILE A 123 10.46 8.15 -49.63
CA ILE A 123 9.18 7.91 -48.96
C ILE A 123 8.05 8.62 -49.71
N ILE A 124 8.21 9.90 -50.02
CA ILE A 124 7.19 10.69 -50.74
C ILE A 124 6.93 10.11 -52.13
N LEU A 125 7.99 9.75 -52.86
CA LEU A 125 7.87 9.15 -54.20
C LEU A 125 7.17 7.79 -54.17
N GLY A 126 7.47 6.98 -53.15
CA GLY A 126 6.80 5.72 -52.90
C GLY A 126 5.31 5.92 -52.64
N MET A 127 4.96 6.79 -51.69
CA MET A 127 3.57 7.11 -51.34
C MET A 127 2.79 7.71 -52.52
N ALA A 128 3.41 8.56 -53.34
CA ALA A 128 2.75 9.14 -54.51
C ALA A 128 2.46 8.09 -55.61
N SER A 129 3.25 7.02 -55.69
CA SER A 129 3.06 5.95 -56.67
C SER A 129 2.12 4.85 -56.19
N GLN A 130 2.01 4.70 -54.87
CA GLN A 130 1.27 3.63 -54.24
C GLN A 130 -0.23 3.94 -54.19
N VAL A 131 -1.03 2.98 -54.63
CA VAL A 131 -2.48 3.02 -54.47
C VAL A 131 -2.83 2.59 -53.05
N SER A 132 -3.74 3.33 -52.41
CA SER A 132 -4.26 3.01 -51.07
C SER A 132 -5.03 1.68 -51.06
N GLU A 133 -5.42 1.22 -49.87
CA GLU A 133 -6.41 0.13 -49.78
C GLU A 133 -7.78 0.59 -50.25
N ALA A 134 -8.66 -0.39 -50.48
CA ALA A 134 -10.02 -0.12 -50.96
C ALA A 134 -10.86 0.59 -49.89
N ASP A 135 -11.76 1.46 -50.36
CA ASP A 135 -12.85 2.02 -49.56
C ASP A 135 -13.90 0.93 -49.27
N ASP A 136 -13.60 0.00 -48.38
CA ASP A 136 -14.51 -1.08 -48.01
C ASP A 136 -14.69 -1.23 -46.49
N ILE A 137 -15.11 -2.41 -46.04
CA ILE A 137 -15.33 -2.71 -44.61
C ILE A 137 -14.10 -3.37 -43.96
N ILE A 138 -13.03 -3.59 -44.75
CA ILE A 138 -11.86 -4.35 -44.36
C ILE A 138 -10.80 -3.37 -43.87
N VAL A 139 -10.31 -3.62 -42.66
CA VAL A 139 -9.17 -2.92 -42.09
C VAL A 139 -8.01 -3.93 -42.02
N VAL A 140 -6.86 -3.51 -42.54
CA VAL A 140 -5.64 -4.34 -42.56
C VAL A 140 -5.23 -4.79 -41.16
N GLU A 141 -4.59 -5.95 -41.06
CA GLU A 141 -4.16 -6.52 -39.76
C GLU A 141 -3.18 -5.60 -39.01
N ASP A 142 -2.37 -4.80 -39.72
CA ASP A 142 -1.47 -3.81 -39.13
C ASP A 142 -2.17 -2.78 -38.25
N LEU A 143 -3.46 -2.55 -38.50
CA LEU A 143 -4.32 -1.67 -37.74
C LEU A 143 -5.31 -2.43 -36.85
N ARG A 144 -5.93 -3.49 -37.37
CA ARG A 144 -6.95 -4.27 -36.65
C ARG A 144 -6.36 -5.15 -35.55
N ASP A 145 -5.15 -5.66 -35.72
CA ASP A 145 -4.56 -6.64 -34.79
C ASP A 145 -3.22 -6.14 -34.21
N TYR A 146 -2.49 -5.30 -34.95
CA TYR A 146 -1.11 -4.93 -34.63
C TYR A 146 -0.84 -3.42 -34.51
N ILE A 147 -1.85 -2.57 -34.35
CA ILE A 147 -1.58 -1.16 -34.04
C ILE A 147 -0.96 -1.05 -32.66
N PHE A 148 -0.08 -0.07 -32.45
CA PHE A 148 0.53 0.16 -31.16
C PHE A 148 -0.51 0.29 -30.02
N GLY A 149 -0.37 -0.54 -28.98
CA GLY A 149 -1.20 -0.50 -27.80
C GLY A 149 -0.64 0.42 -26.72
N PRO A 150 -1.40 1.41 -26.22
CA PRO A 150 -0.96 2.18 -25.06
C PRO A 150 -1.10 1.33 -23.78
N MET A 151 -0.18 1.53 -22.83
CA MET A 151 -0.17 0.94 -21.47
C MET A 151 0.32 -0.51 -21.35
N HIS A 152 -0.60 -1.48 -21.21
CA HIS A 152 -0.29 -2.83 -20.73
C HIS A 152 0.02 -3.83 -21.83
N PHE A 153 -0.26 -3.49 -23.08
CA PHE A 153 -0.09 -4.40 -24.21
C PHE A 153 0.66 -3.70 -25.34
N THR A 154 1.49 -4.44 -26.05
CA THR A 154 2.26 -3.89 -27.19
C THR A 154 1.39 -3.62 -28.41
N ARG A 155 0.24 -4.28 -28.52
CA ARG A 155 -0.68 -4.20 -29.67
C ARG A 155 -2.13 -3.99 -29.21
N LEU A 156 -2.95 -3.41 -30.08
CA LEU A 156 -4.37 -3.10 -29.88
C LEU A 156 -5.13 -3.34 -31.18
N ASP A 157 -6.46 -3.47 -31.08
CA ASP A 157 -7.37 -3.42 -32.23
C ASP A 157 -7.95 -2.01 -32.42
N VAL A 158 -7.64 -1.36 -33.56
CA VAL A 158 -8.13 -0.02 -33.85
C VAL A 158 -9.64 0.02 -34.11
N VAL A 159 -10.23 -1.04 -34.65
CA VAL A 159 -11.67 -1.15 -34.96
C VAL A 159 -12.43 -1.28 -33.65
N ALA A 160 -12.03 -2.21 -32.79
CA ALA A 160 -12.61 -2.35 -31.45
C ALA A 160 -12.44 -1.07 -30.62
N SER A 161 -11.26 -0.45 -30.68
CA SER A 161 -10.99 0.84 -30.02
C SER A 161 -11.89 1.96 -30.56
N SER A 162 -12.16 2.00 -31.86
CA SER A 162 -13.05 3.00 -32.48
C SER A 162 -14.50 2.82 -32.02
N ILE A 163 -15.00 1.57 -31.96
CA ILE A 163 -16.32 1.25 -31.41
C ILE A 163 -16.41 1.69 -29.93
N MET A 164 -15.43 1.29 -29.12
CA MET A 164 -15.41 1.62 -27.69
C MET A 164 -15.27 3.12 -27.46
N ARG A 165 -14.51 3.83 -28.29
CA ARG A 165 -14.39 5.29 -28.22
C ARG A 165 -15.71 5.98 -28.58
N GLY A 166 -16.43 5.47 -29.57
CA GLY A 166 -17.78 5.95 -29.89
C GLY A 166 -18.74 5.83 -28.70
N ARG A 167 -18.70 4.69 -27.99
CA ARG A 167 -19.50 4.44 -26.78
C ARG A 167 -19.09 5.34 -25.61
N ASP A 168 -17.79 5.49 -25.38
CA ASP A 168 -17.20 6.40 -24.37
C ASP A 168 -17.65 7.85 -24.60
N ASN A 169 -17.73 8.28 -25.86
CA ASN A 169 -18.20 9.62 -26.23
C ASN A 169 -19.74 9.76 -26.23
N GLY A 170 -20.48 8.72 -25.86
CA GLY A 170 -21.94 8.73 -25.83
C GLY A 170 -22.58 8.98 -27.19
N LEU A 171 -21.97 8.48 -28.27
CA LEU A 171 -22.52 8.69 -29.62
C LEU A 171 -23.92 8.08 -29.75
N PRO A 172 -24.87 8.77 -30.41
CA PRO A 172 -26.13 8.17 -30.78
C PRO A 172 -25.92 6.94 -31.67
N SER A 173 -26.87 6.00 -31.63
CA SER A 173 -26.94 4.89 -32.59
C SER A 173 -26.94 5.40 -34.03
N TYR A 174 -26.53 4.53 -34.94
CA TYR A 174 -26.51 4.76 -36.37
C TYR A 174 -27.79 5.42 -36.95
N ASN A 175 -28.99 4.85 -36.75
CA ASN A 175 -30.23 5.42 -37.32
C ASN A 175 -30.64 6.75 -36.65
N MET A 176 -30.42 6.92 -35.35
CA MET A 176 -30.62 8.21 -34.68
C MET A 176 -29.71 9.30 -35.26
N LEU A 177 -28.45 8.96 -35.58
CA LEU A 177 -27.52 9.88 -36.19
C LEU A 177 -27.93 10.21 -37.64
N ARG A 178 -28.39 9.23 -38.42
CA ARG A 178 -28.96 9.47 -39.75
C ARG A 178 -30.11 10.47 -39.70
N LYS A 179 -31.04 10.30 -38.76
CA LYS A 179 -32.14 11.24 -38.55
C LYS A 179 -31.66 12.65 -38.19
N ALA A 180 -30.64 12.79 -37.35
CA ALA A 180 -30.07 14.08 -36.98
C ALA A 180 -29.46 14.83 -38.19
N PHE A 181 -28.97 14.10 -39.19
CA PHE A 181 -28.47 14.63 -40.46
C PHE A 181 -29.54 14.67 -41.58
N ASN A 182 -30.82 14.51 -41.24
CA ASN A 182 -31.95 14.48 -42.19
C ASN A 182 -31.85 13.37 -43.27
N LEU A 183 -31.19 12.26 -42.94
CA LEU A 183 -31.06 11.10 -43.81
C LEU A 183 -32.12 10.04 -43.47
N PRO A 184 -32.61 9.27 -44.47
CA PRO A 184 -33.61 8.23 -44.23
C PRO A 184 -33.01 7.10 -43.39
N GLU A 185 -33.80 6.55 -42.46
CA GLU A 185 -33.40 5.38 -41.68
C GLU A 185 -33.13 4.17 -42.58
N LYS A 186 -32.25 3.28 -42.14
CA LYS A 186 -31.89 2.06 -42.88
C LYS A 186 -32.20 0.82 -42.05
N THR A 187 -32.43 -0.28 -42.76
CA THR A 187 -32.54 -1.65 -42.24
C THR A 187 -31.29 -2.44 -42.61
N TRP A 188 -31.10 -3.62 -42.02
CA TRP A 188 -30.01 -4.53 -42.36
C TRP A 188 -29.92 -4.83 -43.87
N LYS A 189 -31.05 -4.84 -44.58
CA LYS A 189 -31.12 -5.08 -46.03
C LYS A 189 -30.75 -3.86 -46.87
N THR A 190 -31.04 -2.66 -46.37
CA THR A 190 -30.97 -1.42 -47.14
C THR A 190 -29.73 -0.58 -46.85
N ILE A 191 -29.02 -0.86 -45.76
CA ILE A 191 -27.77 -0.17 -45.40
C ILE A 191 -26.74 -0.27 -46.52
N ASN A 192 -26.55 -1.47 -47.07
CA ASN A 192 -25.75 -1.71 -48.27
C ASN A 192 -26.31 -2.92 -49.04
N PRO A 193 -27.19 -2.68 -50.04
CA PRO A 193 -27.88 -3.76 -50.75
C PRO A 193 -26.93 -4.71 -51.48
N LYS A 194 -25.81 -4.20 -52.02
CA LYS A 194 -24.82 -5.00 -52.74
C LYS A 194 -24.09 -5.92 -51.77
N LEU A 195 -23.58 -5.38 -50.66
CA LEU A 195 -22.89 -6.16 -49.63
C LEU A 195 -23.81 -7.17 -48.95
N TYR A 196 -25.09 -6.82 -48.76
CA TYR A 196 -26.09 -7.72 -48.18
C TYR A 196 -26.35 -8.96 -49.06
N GLN A 197 -26.28 -8.79 -50.38
CA GLN A 197 -26.45 -9.89 -51.33
C GLN A 197 -25.19 -10.76 -51.40
N THR A 198 -24.00 -10.17 -51.35
CA THR A 198 -22.74 -10.92 -51.49
C THR A 198 -22.25 -11.56 -50.20
N ASN A 199 -22.52 -10.96 -49.04
CA ASN A 199 -22.03 -11.43 -47.75
C ASN A 199 -23.14 -11.51 -46.70
N ARG A 200 -24.13 -12.37 -46.98
CA ARG A 200 -25.31 -12.50 -46.13
C ARG A 200 -25.00 -12.99 -44.72
N GLU A 201 -24.07 -13.93 -44.59
CA GLU A 201 -23.66 -14.51 -43.30
C GLU A 201 -23.13 -13.46 -42.31
N MET A 202 -22.40 -12.45 -42.80
CA MET A 202 -21.94 -11.34 -41.97
C MET A 202 -23.10 -10.55 -41.38
N PHE A 203 -24.14 -10.26 -42.17
CA PHE A 203 -25.33 -9.55 -41.67
C PHE A 203 -26.12 -10.40 -40.68
N ASP A 204 -26.24 -11.71 -40.90
CA ASP A 204 -26.92 -12.59 -39.94
C ASP A 204 -26.16 -12.62 -38.59
N LYS A 205 -24.82 -12.58 -38.61
CA LYS A 205 -24.00 -12.42 -37.39
C LYS A 205 -24.19 -11.05 -36.73
N LEU A 206 -24.24 -9.97 -37.50
CA LEU A 206 -24.49 -8.62 -36.98
C LEU A 206 -25.88 -8.50 -36.35
N GLU A 207 -26.90 -9.08 -36.99
CA GLU A 207 -28.27 -9.14 -36.46
C GLU A 207 -28.32 -9.99 -35.19
N ALA A 208 -27.56 -11.07 -35.08
CA ALA A 208 -27.45 -11.84 -33.84
C ALA A 208 -26.74 -11.06 -32.71
N LEU A 209 -25.76 -10.20 -33.04
CA LEU A 209 -25.01 -9.39 -32.06
C LEU A 209 -25.78 -8.17 -31.56
N TYR A 210 -26.45 -7.44 -32.46
CA TYR A 210 -27.14 -6.18 -32.14
C TYR A 210 -28.65 -6.33 -31.98
N GLY A 211 -29.26 -7.39 -32.53
CA GLY A 211 -30.71 -7.50 -32.66
C GLY A 211 -31.24 -6.47 -33.66
N ASP A 212 -31.81 -5.40 -33.13
CA ASP A 212 -32.33 -4.29 -33.94
C ASP A 212 -31.18 -3.38 -34.42
N ILE A 213 -31.17 -3.05 -35.72
CA ILE A 213 -30.25 -2.08 -36.32
C ILE A 213 -30.31 -0.70 -35.65
N ASN A 214 -31.41 -0.37 -34.96
CA ASN A 214 -31.53 0.85 -34.18
C ASN A 214 -30.57 0.91 -32.97
N TYR A 215 -29.96 -0.21 -32.58
CA TYR A 215 -28.89 -0.26 -31.58
C TYR A 215 -27.48 -0.31 -32.19
N LEU A 216 -27.35 -0.31 -33.52
CA LEU A 216 -26.07 -0.37 -34.21
C LEU A 216 -25.21 0.85 -33.87
N ASP A 217 -23.96 0.61 -33.46
CA ASP A 217 -22.99 1.68 -33.21
C ASP A 217 -22.77 2.51 -34.49
N ALA A 218 -22.73 3.84 -34.36
CA ALA A 218 -22.61 4.74 -35.51
C ALA A 218 -21.36 4.47 -36.39
N TYR A 219 -20.24 4.08 -35.76
CA TYR A 219 -19.03 3.72 -36.49
C TYR A 219 -19.25 2.50 -37.39
N VAL A 220 -19.81 1.42 -36.84
CA VAL A 220 -20.07 0.18 -37.58
C VAL A 220 -21.06 0.42 -38.71
N GLY A 221 -22.14 1.14 -38.45
CA GLY A 221 -23.14 1.47 -39.47
C GLY A 221 -22.57 2.32 -40.60
N GLY A 222 -21.77 3.33 -40.29
CA GLY A 222 -21.14 4.17 -41.33
C GLY A 222 -20.11 3.42 -42.17
N MET A 223 -19.36 2.48 -41.59
CA MET A 223 -18.46 1.60 -42.35
C MET A 223 -19.25 0.67 -43.29
N LEU A 224 -20.41 0.15 -42.87
CA LEU A 224 -21.23 -0.73 -43.70
C LEU A 224 -21.83 -0.01 -44.93
N GLU A 225 -22.06 1.30 -44.87
CA GLU A 225 -22.61 2.10 -45.97
C GLU A 225 -21.61 2.38 -47.11
N VAL A 226 -20.37 1.95 -46.99
CA VAL A 226 -19.28 2.30 -47.90
C VAL A 226 -19.61 1.97 -49.37
N ASN A 227 -19.30 2.91 -50.26
CA ASN A 227 -19.57 2.80 -51.69
C ASN A 227 -18.66 3.76 -52.48
N ASN A 228 -17.48 3.26 -52.89
CA ASN A 228 -16.46 4.05 -53.61
C ASN A 228 -16.17 5.38 -52.89
N GLY A 229 -15.77 5.26 -51.63
CA GLY A 229 -15.63 6.33 -50.65
C GLY A 229 -16.56 6.13 -49.45
N PRO A 230 -16.57 7.09 -48.51
CA PRO A 230 -17.41 7.01 -47.31
C PRO A 230 -18.89 6.97 -47.67
N GLY A 231 -19.65 6.17 -46.91
CA GLY A 231 -21.10 6.07 -47.03
C GLY A 231 -21.84 7.39 -46.80
N GLU A 232 -23.13 7.43 -47.13
CA GLU A 232 -23.97 8.63 -47.09
C GLU A 232 -23.92 9.36 -45.73
N LEU A 233 -23.99 8.62 -44.62
CA LEU A 233 -23.91 9.18 -43.28
C LEU A 233 -22.54 9.81 -42.97
N PHE A 234 -21.47 9.06 -43.21
CA PHE A 234 -20.11 9.57 -42.95
C PHE A 234 -19.77 10.73 -43.86
N LYS A 235 -20.17 10.68 -45.14
CA LYS A 235 -20.03 11.78 -46.08
C LYS A 235 -20.74 13.04 -45.58
N ALA A 236 -21.98 12.93 -45.10
CA ALA A 236 -22.74 14.05 -44.55
C ALA A 236 -22.05 14.66 -43.31
N ILE A 237 -21.58 13.82 -42.37
CA ILE A 237 -20.88 14.28 -41.15
C ILE A 237 -19.55 14.97 -41.48
N ILE A 238 -18.75 14.37 -42.36
CA ILE A 238 -17.44 14.90 -42.77
C ILE A 238 -17.64 16.24 -43.48
N LYS A 239 -18.54 16.28 -44.46
CA LYS A 239 -18.83 17.49 -45.23
C LYS A 239 -19.35 18.62 -44.34
N ASP A 240 -20.33 18.35 -43.46
CA ASP A 240 -20.82 19.34 -42.49
C ASP A 240 -19.69 19.90 -41.63
N GLN A 241 -18.83 19.04 -41.08
CA GLN A 241 -17.76 19.49 -40.19
C GLN A 241 -16.75 20.38 -40.91
N PHE A 242 -16.32 20.00 -42.13
CA PHE A 242 -15.40 20.81 -42.91
C PHE A 242 -16.03 22.13 -43.35
N GLU A 243 -17.28 22.12 -43.84
CA GLU A 243 -18.00 23.34 -44.23
C GLU A 243 -18.13 24.30 -43.04
N ARG A 244 -18.49 23.80 -41.84
CA ARG A 244 -18.52 24.62 -40.61
C ARG A 244 -17.16 25.18 -40.26
N LEU A 245 -16.08 24.38 -40.30
CA LEU A 245 -14.73 24.86 -40.01
C LEU A 245 -14.32 26.00 -40.95
N ARG A 246 -14.60 25.85 -42.24
CA ARG A 246 -14.31 26.88 -43.24
C ARG A 246 -15.12 28.15 -43.02
N ASP A 247 -16.44 28.01 -42.92
CA ASP A 247 -17.35 29.16 -42.91
C ASP A 247 -17.26 29.95 -41.60
N SER A 248 -16.88 29.30 -40.49
CA SER A 248 -16.74 29.93 -39.18
C SER A 248 -15.31 30.35 -38.81
N ASP A 249 -14.32 30.13 -39.67
CA ASP A 249 -12.96 30.60 -39.42
C ASP A 249 -12.79 32.04 -39.92
N ARG A 250 -12.63 32.98 -38.97
CA ARG A 250 -12.34 34.37 -39.28
C ARG A 250 -11.02 34.53 -40.05
N PHE A 251 -10.06 33.64 -39.82
CA PHE A 251 -8.76 33.62 -40.49
C PHE A 251 -8.73 32.71 -41.72
N TRP A 252 -9.88 32.23 -42.19
CA TRP A 252 -9.97 31.52 -43.47
C TRP A 252 -9.36 32.39 -44.58
N PHE A 253 -8.51 31.80 -45.42
CA PHE A 253 -7.72 32.58 -46.37
C PHE A 253 -8.59 33.35 -47.37
N GLU A 254 -9.77 32.82 -47.77
CA GLU A 254 -10.73 33.50 -48.67
C GLU A 254 -11.56 34.60 -48.01
N ASN A 255 -11.49 34.77 -46.69
CA ASN A 255 -12.26 35.80 -46.01
C ASN A 255 -11.67 37.19 -46.24
N ARG A 256 -12.28 37.97 -47.14
CA ARG A 256 -11.85 39.35 -47.45
C ARG A 256 -11.91 40.32 -46.27
N GLN A 257 -12.68 40.02 -45.23
CA GLN A 257 -12.85 40.93 -44.08
C GLN A 257 -11.67 40.91 -43.11
N ASN A 258 -10.73 39.96 -43.25
CA ASN A 258 -9.58 39.85 -42.36
C ASN A 258 -8.30 40.54 -42.89
N ASP A 259 -8.35 41.07 -44.12
CA ASP A 259 -7.25 41.76 -44.80
C ASP A 259 -5.91 40.97 -44.81
N LEU A 260 -5.97 39.64 -44.74
CA LEU A 260 -4.78 38.79 -44.73
C LEU A 260 -4.14 38.66 -46.12
N PHE A 261 -4.96 38.62 -47.17
CA PHE A 261 -4.55 38.38 -48.55
C PHE A 261 -5.36 39.21 -49.55
N THR A 262 -4.65 39.72 -50.56
CA THR A 262 -5.24 40.39 -51.74
C THR A 262 -5.93 39.40 -52.68
N ASP A 263 -6.76 39.89 -53.61
CA ASP A 263 -7.43 39.04 -54.60
C ASP A 263 -6.47 38.18 -55.42
N GLU A 264 -5.33 38.76 -55.82
CA GLU A 264 -4.31 38.07 -56.60
C GLU A 264 -3.55 37.02 -55.79
N GLU A 265 -3.28 37.30 -54.51
CA GLU A 265 -2.68 36.31 -53.61
C GLU A 265 -3.60 35.12 -53.39
N ILE A 266 -4.90 35.34 -53.24
CA ILE A 266 -5.88 34.25 -53.11
C ILE A 266 -5.94 33.40 -54.38
N LYS A 267 -5.97 34.03 -55.56
CA LYS A 267 -5.88 33.29 -56.83
C LYS A 267 -4.60 32.47 -56.92
N LYS A 268 -3.48 32.99 -56.42
CA LYS A 268 -2.20 32.27 -56.35
C LYS A 268 -2.28 31.07 -55.39
N ILE A 269 -2.92 31.23 -54.23
CA ILE A 269 -3.15 30.15 -53.26
C ILE A 269 -4.01 29.04 -53.89
N HIS A 270 -5.10 29.36 -54.58
CA HIS A 270 -5.92 28.36 -55.29
C HIS A 270 -5.16 27.58 -56.36
N LYS A 271 -4.19 28.20 -57.02
CA LYS A 271 -3.35 27.52 -58.02
C LYS A 271 -2.31 26.60 -57.41
N THR A 272 -2.01 26.73 -56.11
CA THR A 272 -0.96 25.94 -55.46
C THR A 272 -1.48 24.54 -55.15
N THR A 273 -0.76 23.50 -55.58
CA THR A 273 -1.11 22.09 -55.36
C THR A 273 -0.17 21.43 -54.35
N LEU A 274 -0.52 20.24 -53.84
CA LEU A 274 0.41 19.46 -53.02
C LEU A 274 1.67 19.06 -53.81
N ARG A 275 1.53 18.82 -55.12
CA ARG A 275 2.66 18.60 -56.04
C ARG A 275 3.65 19.77 -56.00
N ASP A 276 3.16 21.01 -56.09
CA ASP A 276 4.01 22.20 -56.01
C ASP A 276 4.75 22.27 -54.66
N ILE A 277 4.10 21.89 -53.56
CA ILE A 277 4.73 21.89 -52.24
C ILE A 277 5.81 20.82 -52.14
N ILE A 278 5.56 19.61 -52.65
CA ILE A 278 6.58 18.55 -52.69
C ILE A 278 7.80 19.03 -53.45
N ARG A 279 7.62 19.56 -54.68
CA ARG A 279 8.70 20.08 -55.51
C ARG A 279 9.52 21.18 -54.84
N GLU A 280 8.86 22.04 -54.08
CA GLU A 280 9.49 23.18 -53.42
C GLU A 280 10.13 22.82 -52.07
N THR A 281 10.00 21.58 -51.61
CA THR A 281 10.53 21.12 -50.31
C THR A 281 11.45 19.90 -50.40
N THR A 282 11.58 19.31 -51.58
CA THR A 282 12.35 18.08 -51.85
C THR A 282 13.26 18.27 -53.07
N GLU A 283 14.11 17.29 -53.37
CA GLU A 283 14.96 17.28 -54.58
C GLU A 283 14.33 16.44 -55.71
N ILE A 284 13.02 16.22 -55.64
CA ILE A 284 12.26 15.43 -56.60
C ILE A 284 12.02 16.24 -57.89
N SER A 285 12.34 15.64 -59.05
CA SER A 285 12.08 16.24 -60.37
C SER A 285 10.61 16.10 -60.81
N ASP A 286 10.10 17.11 -61.53
CA ASP A 286 8.72 17.25 -62.01
C ASP A 286 8.19 16.04 -62.77
N GLN A 287 9.05 15.43 -63.58
CA GLN A 287 8.70 14.30 -64.45
C GLN A 287 8.37 13.03 -63.68
N TRP A 288 8.72 12.97 -62.40
CA TRP A 288 8.55 11.81 -61.53
C TRP A 288 7.32 11.90 -60.62
N LEU A 289 6.51 12.96 -60.74
CA LEU A 289 5.27 13.13 -59.99
C LEU A 289 4.11 13.36 -60.96
N GLN A 290 2.98 12.73 -60.68
CA GLN A 290 1.72 13.01 -61.35
C GLN A 290 1.24 14.45 -61.09
N GLU A 291 0.34 14.93 -61.95
CA GLU A 291 -0.24 16.28 -61.82
C GLU A 291 -1.03 16.46 -60.51
N ASP A 292 -1.83 15.46 -60.14
CA ASP A 292 -2.59 15.43 -58.90
C ASP A 292 -2.17 14.23 -58.04
N VAL A 293 -1.34 14.50 -57.03
CA VAL A 293 -0.72 13.46 -56.19
C VAL A 293 -1.70 12.71 -55.28
N PHE A 294 -2.96 13.13 -55.20
CA PHE A 294 -3.99 12.37 -54.49
C PHE A 294 -4.56 11.20 -55.30
N TYR A 295 -4.34 11.19 -56.61
CA TYR A 295 -4.78 10.11 -57.49
C TYR A 295 -3.60 9.52 -58.26
N PHE A 296 -3.71 8.25 -58.59
CA PHE A 296 -2.83 7.61 -59.54
C PHE A 296 -3.67 7.11 -60.71
N LYS A 297 -3.39 7.59 -61.92
CA LYS A 297 -4.14 7.30 -63.15
C LYS A 297 -3.26 6.60 -64.18
N GLU A 298 -3.90 5.93 -65.11
CA GLU A 298 -3.19 5.31 -66.24
C GLU A 298 -2.45 6.39 -67.05
N GLY A 299 -1.14 6.20 -67.23
CA GLY A 299 -0.25 7.16 -67.88
C GLY A 299 0.55 8.04 -66.93
N ASP A 300 0.26 8.01 -65.63
CA ASP A 300 1.08 8.69 -64.62
C ASP A 300 2.47 8.04 -64.47
N PRO A 301 3.50 8.81 -64.06
CA PRO A 301 4.85 8.29 -63.94
C PRO A 301 4.92 7.24 -62.82
N CYS A 302 5.61 6.14 -63.11
CA CYS A 302 5.97 5.11 -62.13
C CYS A 302 4.78 4.41 -61.46
N PRO A 303 4.05 3.55 -62.19
CA PRO A 303 3.05 2.69 -61.57
C PRO A 303 3.68 1.80 -60.52
N GLN A 304 2.98 1.60 -59.40
CA GLN A 304 3.40 0.65 -58.39
C GLN A 304 3.61 -0.75 -58.99
N PRO A 305 4.65 -1.48 -58.56
CA PRO A 305 5.00 -2.77 -59.16
C PRO A 305 3.99 -3.88 -58.83
N PHE A 306 3.31 -3.78 -57.68
CA PHE A 306 2.29 -4.72 -57.21
C PHE A 306 1.33 -4.00 -56.26
N GLN A 307 0.11 -4.52 -56.08
CA GLN A 307 -0.75 -4.09 -54.99
C GLN A 307 -0.22 -4.68 -53.69
N VAL A 308 0.19 -3.81 -52.77
CA VAL A 308 0.74 -4.19 -51.48
C VAL A 308 -0.30 -4.98 -50.69
N ASN A 309 0.06 -6.18 -50.24
CA ASN A 309 -0.75 -6.99 -49.34
C ASN A 309 0.16 -7.64 -48.29
N ALA A 310 -0.43 -8.30 -47.27
CA ALA A 310 0.35 -8.88 -46.17
C ALA A 310 1.27 -10.05 -46.58
N THR A 311 1.11 -10.63 -47.77
CA THR A 311 1.87 -11.80 -48.23
C THR A 311 3.25 -11.40 -48.72
N GLY A 312 4.29 -12.10 -48.27
CA GLY A 312 5.66 -11.84 -48.71
C GLY A 312 6.29 -10.59 -48.06
N LEU A 313 5.65 -10.07 -47.00
CA LEU A 313 6.19 -9.00 -46.16
C LEU A 313 6.73 -9.55 -44.85
N GLU A 314 7.46 -8.70 -44.12
CA GLU A 314 7.91 -9.00 -42.76
C GLU A 314 6.72 -9.34 -41.85
N GLN A 315 6.87 -10.38 -41.03
CA GLN A 315 5.84 -10.79 -40.08
C GLN A 315 5.75 -9.79 -38.92
N CYS A 316 4.54 -9.44 -38.50
CA CYS A 316 4.34 -8.55 -37.36
C CYS A 316 4.80 -9.15 -36.03
N VAL A 317 5.41 -8.31 -35.17
CA VAL A 317 5.77 -8.71 -33.80
C VAL A 317 4.51 -9.18 -33.04
N PRO A 318 4.58 -10.31 -32.32
CA PRO A 318 3.44 -10.82 -31.58
C PRO A 318 2.96 -9.88 -30.47
N PHE A 319 1.71 -10.06 -30.08
CA PHE A 319 1.11 -9.40 -28.93
C PHE A 319 1.85 -9.81 -27.64
N MET A 320 2.34 -8.81 -26.90
CA MET A 320 3.04 -8.99 -25.64
C MET A 320 2.42 -8.09 -24.58
N ARG A 321 2.53 -8.51 -23.32
CA ARG A 321 2.07 -7.74 -22.16
C ARG A 321 3.27 -7.05 -21.51
N PHE A 322 3.14 -5.77 -21.21
CA PHE A 322 4.06 -5.06 -20.34
C PHE A 322 3.78 -5.43 -18.88
N ASP A 323 4.78 -5.99 -18.22
CA ASP A 323 4.79 -6.19 -16.79
C ASP A 323 5.78 -5.20 -16.15
N HIS A 324 5.21 -4.13 -15.59
CA HIS A 324 5.96 -3.03 -14.96
C HIS A 324 6.65 -3.45 -13.65
N PHE A 325 6.32 -4.63 -13.11
CA PHE A 325 6.86 -5.11 -11.85
C PHE A 325 7.93 -6.19 -12.02
N THR A 326 8.15 -6.66 -13.25
CA THR A 326 9.21 -7.63 -13.58
C THR A 326 10.57 -7.19 -13.05
N GLY A 327 11.23 -8.05 -12.27
CA GLY A 327 12.55 -7.78 -11.68
C GLY A 327 12.53 -6.98 -10.39
N ASN A 328 11.37 -6.48 -9.94
CA ASN A 328 11.21 -5.75 -8.68
C ASN A 328 10.60 -6.61 -7.56
N GLU A 329 10.17 -7.84 -7.84
CA GLU A 329 9.44 -8.70 -6.91
C GLU A 329 10.27 -9.00 -5.66
N VAL A 330 11.52 -9.41 -5.88
CA VAL A 330 12.45 -9.80 -4.81
C VAL A 330 12.80 -8.58 -3.94
N THR A 331 13.15 -7.45 -4.58
CA THR A 331 13.47 -6.20 -3.90
C THR A 331 12.30 -5.69 -3.07
N TYR A 332 11.08 -5.78 -3.60
CA TYR A 332 9.87 -5.40 -2.89
C TYR A 332 9.60 -6.29 -1.68
N ILE A 333 9.73 -7.61 -1.82
CA ILE A 333 9.59 -8.56 -0.70
C ILE A 333 10.60 -8.25 0.41
N PHE A 334 11.88 -8.05 0.07
CA PHE A 334 12.90 -7.72 1.07
C PHE A 334 12.67 -6.34 1.71
N THR A 335 12.11 -5.39 0.96
CA THR A 335 11.73 -4.09 1.51
C THR A 335 10.63 -4.26 2.57
N LEU A 336 9.61 -5.07 2.31
CA LEU A 336 8.55 -5.37 3.28
C LEU A 336 9.07 -6.15 4.50
N ILE A 337 9.94 -7.14 4.30
CA ILE A 337 10.60 -7.86 5.40
C ILE A 337 11.44 -6.89 6.24
N GLY A 338 12.21 -6.02 5.59
CA GLY A 338 13.00 -4.99 6.25
C GLY A 338 12.15 -4.07 7.12
N LEU A 339 11.03 -3.59 6.59
CA LEU A 339 10.05 -2.78 7.34
C LEU A 339 9.43 -3.56 8.51
N GLY A 340 9.12 -4.84 8.34
CA GLY A 340 8.63 -5.72 9.39
C GLY A 340 9.65 -6.01 10.50
N CYS A 341 10.94 -5.98 10.18
CA CYS A 341 12.02 -6.16 11.16
C CYS A 341 12.26 -4.93 12.04
N ILE A 342 11.81 -3.73 11.63
CA ILE A 342 11.94 -2.49 12.43
C ILE A 342 11.30 -2.62 13.82
N PRO A 343 10.01 -2.98 13.99
CA PRO A 343 9.42 -3.14 15.32
C PRO A 343 10.05 -4.27 16.14
N LEU A 344 10.51 -5.34 15.49
CA LEU A 344 11.18 -6.46 16.17
C LEU A 344 12.54 -6.03 16.73
N SER A 345 13.35 -5.37 15.90
CA SER A 345 14.66 -4.85 16.30
C SER A 345 14.57 -3.80 17.41
N THR A 346 13.60 -2.88 17.34
CA THR A 346 13.38 -1.89 18.41
C THR A 346 12.93 -2.56 19.70
N SER A 347 12.06 -3.58 19.65
CA SER A 347 11.65 -4.36 20.83
C SER A 347 12.83 -5.11 21.46
N VAL A 348 13.70 -5.72 20.65
CA VAL A 348 14.90 -6.41 21.13
C VAL A 348 15.87 -5.43 21.79
N VAL A 349 16.16 -4.28 21.15
CA VAL A 349 17.02 -3.23 21.72
C VAL A 349 16.44 -2.72 23.04
N PHE A 350 15.14 -2.43 23.08
CA PHE A 350 14.47 -1.99 24.31
C PHE A 350 14.59 -3.03 25.43
N ARG A 351 14.39 -4.32 25.12
CA ARG A 351 14.51 -5.40 26.10
C ARG A 351 15.94 -5.58 26.60
N LEU A 352 16.94 -5.39 25.74
CA LEU A 352 18.36 -5.42 26.13
C LEU A 352 18.72 -4.23 27.02
N MET A 353 18.27 -3.02 26.66
CA MET A 353 18.44 -1.82 27.50
C MET A 353 17.76 -1.99 28.86
N TYR A 354 16.52 -2.49 28.89
CA TYR A 354 15.77 -2.74 30.13
C TYR A 354 16.44 -3.80 31.01
N ARG A 355 17.00 -4.87 30.42
CA ARG A 355 17.78 -5.87 31.16
C ARG A 355 19.04 -5.27 31.76
N HIS A 356 19.78 -4.48 30.99
CA HIS A 356 20.99 -3.85 31.47
C HIS A 356 20.71 -2.88 32.63
N GLN A 357 19.67 -2.05 32.52
CA GLN A 357 19.25 -1.14 33.58
C GLN A 357 18.78 -1.85 34.86
N ASN A 358 18.18 -3.03 34.73
CA ASN A 358 17.73 -3.83 35.88
C ASN A 358 18.83 -4.67 36.52
N GLU A 359 19.88 -5.06 35.79
CA GLU A 359 21.08 -5.67 36.37
C GLU A 359 21.86 -4.64 37.22
N ASP A 360 21.80 -3.36 36.85
CA ASP A 360 22.45 -2.25 37.57
C ASP A 360 21.60 -1.68 38.73
N GLN A 361 20.36 -2.12 38.96
CA GLN A 361 19.61 -1.76 40.16
C GLN A 361 19.95 -2.69 41.34
N PRO A 362 20.61 -2.20 42.42
CA PRO A 362 20.92 -3.02 43.59
C PRO A 362 19.65 -3.29 44.40
N LYS A 363 18.94 -4.37 44.07
CA LYS A 363 17.92 -4.93 44.96
C LYS A 363 18.61 -5.50 46.20
N GLY A 364 18.21 -5.02 47.38
CA GLY A 364 18.87 -5.27 48.67
C GLY A 364 19.42 -6.69 48.84
N ARG A 365 20.75 -6.80 48.79
CA ARG A 365 21.49 -8.05 48.88
C ARG A 365 21.75 -8.38 50.35
N PHE A 366 21.17 -9.47 50.86
CA PHE A 366 21.58 -10.06 52.14
C PHE A 366 22.81 -10.94 51.91
N CYS A 367 24.00 -10.40 52.16
CA CYS A 367 25.23 -11.18 52.27
C CYS A 367 25.50 -11.50 53.75
N PHE A 368 25.28 -12.75 54.17
CA PHE A 368 25.90 -13.26 55.38
C PHE A 368 27.40 -13.48 55.09
N GLY A 369 28.21 -12.46 55.41
CA GLY A 369 29.65 -12.54 55.22
C GLY A 369 30.29 -13.49 56.22
N ILE A 370 30.72 -14.67 55.76
CA ILE A 370 31.93 -15.28 56.31
C ILE A 370 33.09 -14.53 55.65
N GLY A 371 33.88 -13.81 56.46
CA GLY A 371 34.93 -12.86 56.06
C GLY A 371 36.07 -13.42 55.19
N TYR A 372 35.94 -14.59 54.58
CA TYR A 372 36.99 -15.28 53.84
C TYR A 372 37.36 -14.57 52.53
N MET A 373 36.39 -14.05 51.76
CA MET A 373 36.67 -13.44 50.44
C MET A 373 37.26 -12.03 50.50
N LEU A 374 36.95 -11.22 51.52
CA LEU A 374 37.52 -9.88 51.67
C LEU A 374 38.92 -9.91 52.33
N ILE A 375 39.19 -10.88 53.21
CA ILE A 375 40.54 -11.15 53.75
C ILE A 375 41.50 -11.52 52.61
N GLN A 376 41.06 -12.35 51.65
CA GLN A 376 41.88 -12.68 50.48
C GLN A 376 42.16 -11.47 49.58
N ARG A 377 41.22 -10.51 49.47
CA ARG A 377 41.40 -9.32 48.62
C ARG A 377 42.29 -8.26 49.30
N ARG A 378 42.25 -8.11 50.63
CA ARG A 378 43.17 -7.26 51.40
C ARG A 378 44.61 -7.80 51.41
N ARG A 379 44.80 -9.12 51.53
CA ARG A 379 46.12 -9.77 51.38
C ARG A 379 46.75 -9.53 50.00
N ARG A 380 45.94 -9.47 48.93
CA ARG A 380 46.42 -9.14 47.57
C ARG A 380 46.78 -7.66 47.38
N MET A 381 46.32 -6.76 48.25
CA MET A 381 46.62 -5.32 48.17
C MET A 381 47.70 -4.86 49.16
N GLY A 382 48.41 -5.79 49.82
CA GLY A 382 49.64 -5.49 50.57
C GLY A 382 49.46 -4.76 51.90
N TRP A 383 48.28 -4.84 52.52
CA TRP A 383 48.05 -4.27 53.86
C TRP A 383 48.41 -5.26 54.98
N ASP A 384 49.13 -4.75 55.98
CA ASP A 384 49.71 -5.50 57.11
C ASP A 384 48.62 -6.00 58.08
N SER A 385 48.68 -7.30 58.42
CA SER A 385 47.61 -8.05 59.10
C SER A 385 47.85 -8.17 60.61
N SER A 386 48.11 -7.06 61.29
CA SER A 386 48.40 -7.06 62.74
C SER A 386 47.18 -6.83 63.65
N TYR A 387 45.97 -6.76 63.10
CA TYR A 387 44.71 -6.66 63.86
C TYR A 387 43.64 -7.69 63.45
N ASP A 388 44.04 -8.77 62.75
CA ASP A 388 43.11 -9.80 62.24
C ASP A 388 42.76 -10.90 63.25
N ASP A 389 43.17 -10.75 64.52
CA ASP A 389 42.79 -11.66 65.61
C ASP A 389 41.51 -11.18 66.32
N LEU A 390 40.44 -11.11 65.55
CA LEU A 390 39.08 -11.18 66.08
C LEU A 390 38.39 -12.35 65.40
N SER A 391 38.94 -13.55 65.65
CA SER A 391 38.08 -14.72 65.75
C SER A 391 36.90 -14.32 66.65
N ALA A 392 35.67 -14.55 66.20
CA ALA A 392 34.52 -14.45 67.07
C ALA A 392 34.68 -15.54 68.13
N THR A 393 35.45 -15.23 69.17
CA THR A 393 35.33 -15.81 70.49
C THR A 393 33.86 -15.63 70.86
N ALA A 394 33.12 -16.73 70.77
CA ALA A 394 31.85 -16.84 71.43
C ALA A 394 32.15 -16.65 72.92
N ILE A 395 31.90 -15.44 73.42
CA ILE A 395 31.80 -15.21 74.85
C ILE A 395 30.60 -16.09 75.28
N ASN A 396 30.90 -17.16 76.01
CA ASN A 396 29.91 -17.92 76.75
C ASN A 396 29.10 -16.92 77.59
N ILE A 397 27.83 -16.75 77.25
CA ILE A 397 26.88 -16.06 78.11
C ILE A 397 25.71 -17.02 78.32
N ASP A 398 25.41 -17.16 79.61
CA ASP A 398 24.56 -18.14 80.26
C ASP A 398 23.28 -18.54 79.53
N THR A 399 23.03 -19.86 79.59
CA THR A 399 21.74 -20.49 79.43
C THR A 399 20.75 -19.95 80.48
N THR A 400 19.83 -19.10 80.05
CA THR A 400 18.46 -19.06 80.56
C THR A 400 17.52 -18.81 79.38
N ASN A 401 16.33 -19.42 79.42
CA ASN A 401 15.39 -19.57 78.30
C ASN A 401 15.14 -18.30 77.46
N ASP A 402 14.91 -18.54 76.16
CA ASP A 402 14.39 -17.68 75.08
C ASP A 402 15.40 -16.88 74.22
N GLY A 403 15.81 -17.47 73.08
CA GLY A 403 16.36 -16.79 71.88
C GLY A 403 17.90 -16.70 71.74
N TYR A 404 18.46 -17.05 70.56
CA TYR A 404 19.89 -16.87 70.25
C TYR A 404 20.17 -15.51 69.62
N HIS A 405 21.07 -14.70 70.22
CA HIS A 405 21.46 -13.39 69.69
C HIS A 405 22.84 -13.44 68.99
N VAL A 406 22.87 -13.10 67.70
CA VAL A 406 24.09 -13.05 66.90
C VAL A 406 24.36 -11.62 66.44
N PRO A 407 25.50 -10.99 66.83
CA PRO A 407 25.90 -9.71 66.26
C PRO A 407 26.30 -9.93 64.80
N ALA A 408 25.67 -9.17 63.89
CA ALA A 408 25.90 -9.25 62.46
C ALA A 408 26.01 -7.85 61.85
N PHE A 409 26.42 -7.80 60.59
CA PHE A 409 26.46 -6.57 59.80
C PHE A 409 25.47 -6.68 58.65
N GLU A 410 24.52 -5.76 58.59
CA GLU A 410 23.57 -5.64 57.49
C GLU A 410 24.07 -4.62 56.48
N TRP A 411 24.24 -5.06 55.24
CA TRP A 411 24.61 -4.23 54.11
C TRP A 411 23.34 -3.65 53.48
N LEU A 412 23.18 -2.33 53.55
CA LEU A 412 22.03 -1.64 52.95
C LEU A 412 22.28 -1.32 51.48
N GLN A 413 23.54 -1.03 51.13
CA GLN A 413 24.05 -0.74 49.77
C GLN A 413 25.52 -1.21 49.68
N GLU A 414 26.13 -1.22 48.48
CA GLU A 414 27.49 -1.74 48.25
C GLU A 414 28.58 -1.10 49.14
N CYS A 415 28.35 0.11 49.65
CA CYS A 415 29.30 0.83 50.50
C CYS A 415 28.78 1.15 51.92
N TYR A 416 27.55 0.76 52.27
CA TYR A 416 26.91 1.20 53.52
C TYR A 416 26.50 0.01 54.40
N VAL A 417 27.11 -0.07 55.58
CA VAL A 417 26.94 -1.18 56.54
C VAL A 417 26.42 -0.66 57.85
N ARG A 418 25.45 -1.36 58.44
CA ARG A 418 25.05 -1.14 59.83
C ARG A 418 25.23 -2.39 60.66
N GLN A 419 25.68 -2.22 61.89
CA GLN A 419 25.70 -3.31 62.86
C GLN A 419 24.27 -3.59 63.33
N VAL A 420 23.89 -4.86 63.34
CA VAL A 420 22.59 -5.36 63.78
C VAL A 420 22.78 -6.54 64.71
N ILE A 421 21.77 -6.83 65.53
CA ILE A 421 21.68 -8.06 66.29
C ILE A 421 20.58 -8.89 65.64
N VAL A 422 20.91 -10.11 65.24
CA VAL A 422 19.96 -11.08 64.71
C VAL A 422 19.58 -12.01 65.86
N GLU A 423 18.32 -11.96 66.25
CA GLU A 423 17.72 -12.79 67.27
C GLU A 423 16.98 -13.94 66.58
N ILE A 424 17.39 -15.18 66.88
CA ILE A 424 16.86 -16.39 66.26
C ILE A 424 16.15 -17.20 67.35
N SER A 425 14.84 -17.35 67.20
CA SER A 425 13.97 -18.12 68.08
C SER A 425 13.26 -19.20 67.27
N PRO A 426 12.79 -20.30 67.88
CA PRO A 426 12.01 -21.31 67.16
C PRO A 426 10.81 -20.65 66.46
N GLY A 427 10.74 -20.73 65.13
CA GLY A 427 9.66 -20.13 64.35
C GLY A 427 9.76 -18.61 64.11
N SER A 428 10.82 -17.90 64.49
CA SER A 428 10.99 -16.49 64.09
C SER A 428 12.44 -16.00 64.05
N LEU A 429 12.74 -15.09 63.11
CA LEU A 429 14.02 -14.40 62.99
C LEU A 429 13.80 -12.89 63.04
N VAL A 430 14.37 -12.23 64.05
CA VAL A 430 14.20 -10.80 64.31
C VAL A 430 15.52 -10.08 64.15
N VAL A 431 15.56 -9.06 63.29
CA VAL A 431 16.73 -8.18 63.10
C VAL A 431 16.50 -6.89 63.89
N ARG A 432 17.41 -6.57 64.81
CA ARG A 432 17.29 -5.41 65.72
C ARG A 432 18.55 -4.54 65.66
N LYS A 433 18.41 -3.25 66.02
CA LYS A 433 19.58 -2.39 66.23
C LYS A 433 20.23 -2.73 67.58
N PRO A 434 21.57 -2.64 67.72
CA PRO A 434 22.26 -2.94 68.99
C PRO A 434 21.80 -2.09 70.19
N ARG A 435 21.26 -0.88 69.93
CA ARG A 435 20.70 0.04 70.94
C ARG A 435 19.40 0.69 70.45
N GLY A 436 18.44 -0.10 69.95
CA GLY A 436 17.16 0.43 69.44
C GLY A 436 16.13 -0.65 69.08
N GLY A 437 14.98 -0.21 68.54
CA GLY A 437 13.82 -1.06 68.22
C GLY A 437 14.05 -2.13 67.15
N ILE A 438 13.05 -3.00 66.98
CA ILE A 438 13.02 -4.04 65.95
C ILE A 438 13.06 -3.39 64.56
N LEU A 439 13.97 -3.83 63.71
CA LEU A 439 14.05 -3.39 62.32
C LEU A 439 13.16 -4.23 61.42
N ARG A 440 13.19 -5.56 61.61
CA ARG A 440 12.37 -6.53 60.87
C ARG A 440 12.14 -7.76 61.75
N LYS A 441 10.96 -8.37 61.67
CA LYS A 441 10.63 -9.65 62.32
C LYS A 441 10.05 -10.56 61.23
N MET A 442 10.73 -11.66 60.94
CA MET A 442 10.26 -12.73 60.08
C MET A 442 9.70 -13.83 60.98
N ILE A 443 8.46 -14.23 60.76
CA ILE A 443 7.81 -15.29 61.52
C ILE A 443 7.68 -16.48 60.58
N PHE A 444 8.43 -17.54 60.86
CA PHE A 444 8.30 -18.82 60.18
C PHE A 444 7.12 -19.57 60.79
N SER A 445 5.90 -19.09 60.51
CA SER A 445 4.71 -19.96 60.54
C SER A 445 4.68 -20.78 59.25
N GLU A 446 3.76 -21.74 59.12
CA GLU A 446 3.68 -22.76 58.05
C GLU A 446 3.63 -22.24 56.58
N ASN A 447 3.84 -20.94 56.34
CA ASN A 447 3.76 -20.30 55.03
C ASN A 447 5.17 -20.14 54.40
N ALA A 448 5.29 -20.56 53.14
CA ALA A 448 6.56 -20.64 52.42
C ALA A 448 7.00 -19.28 51.84
N GLU A 449 8.06 -18.69 52.39
CA GLU A 449 8.72 -17.50 51.79
C GLU A 449 9.62 -17.90 50.59
N VAL A 450 9.47 -17.21 49.45
CA VAL A 450 10.28 -17.45 48.23
C VAL A 450 11.43 -16.45 48.13
N LEU A 451 12.67 -16.96 48.22
CA LEU A 451 13.88 -16.15 48.06
C LEU A 451 14.47 -16.31 46.64
N ARG A 452 14.62 -15.21 45.90
CA ARG A 452 15.26 -15.23 44.57
C ARG A 452 16.76 -14.93 44.69
N LEU A 453 17.59 -15.90 44.31
CA LEU A 453 19.04 -15.72 44.21
C LEU A 453 19.44 -15.16 42.83
N PRO A 454 20.53 -14.39 42.73
CA PRO A 454 20.97 -13.75 41.48
C PRO A 454 21.57 -14.74 40.47
N SER A 455 22.07 -15.88 40.93
CA SER A 455 22.58 -16.96 40.08
C SER A 455 22.54 -18.27 40.86
N ASP A 456 22.35 -19.38 40.14
CA ASP A 456 22.34 -20.75 40.71
C ASP A 456 23.64 -21.10 41.45
N LYS A 457 24.74 -20.37 41.17
CA LYS A 457 26.02 -20.51 41.86
C LYS A 457 25.97 -20.13 43.35
N HIS A 458 25.04 -19.27 43.75
CA HIS A 458 24.92 -18.81 45.14
C HIS A 458 24.00 -19.71 45.99
N LEU A 459 23.26 -20.62 45.36
CA LEU A 459 22.34 -21.53 46.05
C LEU A 459 23.07 -22.50 47.01
N PRO A 460 24.19 -23.15 46.63
CA PRO A 460 24.90 -24.04 47.53
C PRO A 460 25.52 -23.30 48.73
N GLU A 461 26.04 -22.09 48.50
CA GLU A 461 26.64 -21.26 49.55
C GLU A 461 25.58 -20.83 50.58
N PHE A 462 24.41 -20.41 50.11
CA PHE A 462 23.29 -20.04 50.96
C PHE A 462 22.76 -21.24 51.77
N LEU A 463 22.55 -22.39 51.12
CA LEU A 463 22.09 -23.61 51.78
C LEU A 463 23.11 -24.11 52.82
N ALA A 464 24.41 -24.01 52.54
CA ALA A 464 25.45 -24.39 53.48
C ALA A 464 25.43 -23.51 54.74
N ALA A 465 25.31 -22.18 54.57
CA ALA A 465 25.23 -21.24 55.69
C ALA A 465 23.96 -21.49 56.54
N LEU A 466 22.81 -21.68 55.90
CA LEU A 466 21.54 -21.97 56.57
C LEU A 466 21.60 -23.28 57.37
N THR A 467 22.19 -24.33 56.79
CA THR A 467 22.36 -25.64 57.44
C THR A 467 23.24 -25.53 58.70
N LEU A 468 24.29 -24.71 58.65
CA LEU A 468 25.25 -24.55 59.74
C LEU A 468 24.63 -23.78 60.92
N SER A 469 23.76 -22.82 60.63
CA SER A 469 22.97 -22.09 61.63
C SER A 469 21.89 -22.97 62.27
N LEU A 470 21.19 -23.80 61.48
CA LEU A 470 20.12 -24.69 61.97
C LEU A 470 20.65 -25.86 62.82
N LYS A 471 21.83 -26.42 62.49
CA LYS A 471 22.48 -27.47 63.29
C LYS A 471 22.81 -27.03 64.72
N LYS A 472 22.99 -25.73 64.97
CA LYS A 472 23.23 -25.19 66.32
C LYS A 472 21.95 -25.06 67.15
N LEU A 473 20.78 -25.22 66.54
CA LEU A 473 19.45 -25.14 67.13
C LEU A 473 18.76 -26.53 67.19
N ASP A 474 19.52 -27.62 66.99
CA ASP A 474 19.00 -29.00 66.84
C ASP A 474 17.98 -29.20 65.70
N GLY A 475 17.99 -28.32 64.68
CA GLY A 475 17.13 -28.41 63.51
C GLY A 475 17.71 -29.22 62.34
N GLN A 476 16.85 -29.93 61.59
CA GLN A 476 17.21 -30.60 60.32
C GLN A 476 16.71 -29.82 59.09
N LEU A 477 17.54 -29.71 58.05
CA LEU A 477 17.18 -29.11 56.76
C LEU A 477 16.85 -30.20 55.73
N THR A 478 15.68 -30.13 55.10
CA THR A 478 15.28 -31.00 54.00
C THR A 478 15.20 -30.19 52.70
N CYS A 479 16.00 -30.56 51.69
CA CYS A 479 16.02 -29.88 50.40
C CYS A 479 15.21 -30.66 49.37
N LEU A 480 14.21 -30.02 48.76
CA LEU A 480 13.43 -30.58 47.65
C LEU A 480 13.70 -29.78 46.38
N LEU A 481 14.09 -30.46 45.30
CA LEU A 481 14.31 -29.83 44.01
C LEU A 481 12.99 -29.74 43.24
N ILE A 482 12.47 -28.53 43.03
CA ILE A 482 11.20 -28.29 42.36
C ILE A 482 11.41 -27.28 41.22
N PRO A 483 10.82 -27.49 40.02
CA PRO A 483 10.88 -26.50 38.95
C PRO A 483 10.31 -25.15 39.39
N ASN A 484 10.98 -24.05 39.04
CA ASN A 484 10.59 -22.69 39.45
C ASN A 484 9.12 -22.34 39.15
N LYS A 485 8.58 -22.82 38.02
CA LYS A 485 7.17 -22.62 37.66
C LYS A 485 6.22 -23.24 38.68
N ALA A 486 6.48 -24.49 39.07
CA ALA A 486 5.68 -25.20 40.08
C ALA A 486 5.90 -24.65 41.51
N LEU A 487 7.10 -24.12 41.80
CA LEU A 487 7.40 -23.47 43.07
C LEU A 487 6.65 -22.14 43.22
N LEU A 488 6.62 -21.31 42.18
CA LEU A 488 5.86 -20.05 42.16
C LEU A 488 4.34 -20.29 42.17
N GLU A 489 3.86 -21.36 41.54
CA GLU A 489 2.44 -21.73 41.58
C GLU A 489 2.00 -22.20 42.97
N LYS A 490 2.87 -22.87 43.74
CA LYS A 490 2.60 -23.33 45.11
C LYS A 490 2.90 -22.31 46.20
N ALA A 491 3.67 -21.27 45.89
CA ALA A 491 4.02 -20.24 46.86
C ALA A 491 2.79 -19.41 47.25
N GLU A 492 2.61 -19.22 48.55
CA GLU A 492 1.61 -18.30 49.09
C GLU A 492 2.22 -16.90 49.11
N THR A 493 1.76 -16.03 48.21
CA THR A 493 2.15 -14.62 48.18
C THR A 493 1.26 -13.79 49.10
N GLU A 494 1.75 -12.62 49.54
CA GLU A 494 0.96 -11.67 50.33
C GLU A 494 -0.39 -11.36 49.67
N GLU A 495 -0.41 -11.18 48.34
CA GLU A 495 -1.63 -10.93 47.58
C GLU A 495 -2.60 -12.13 47.58
N ARG A 496 -2.09 -13.37 47.49
CA ARG A 496 -2.92 -14.58 47.56
C ARG A 496 -3.45 -14.82 48.97
N ARG A 497 -2.64 -14.53 50.00
CA ARG A 497 -3.06 -14.62 51.40
C ARG A 497 -4.13 -13.57 51.72
N GLN A 498 -3.99 -12.35 51.20
CA GLN A 498 -5.02 -11.32 51.33
C GLN A 498 -6.33 -11.74 50.64
N GLN A 499 -6.27 -12.30 49.43
CA GLN A 499 -7.46 -12.81 48.73
C GLN A 499 -8.16 -13.93 49.52
N ARG A 500 -7.39 -14.83 50.16
CA ARG A 500 -7.94 -15.87 51.03
C ARG A 500 -8.57 -15.31 52.31
N LEU A 501 -7.93 -14.30 52.94
CA LEU A 501 -8.48 -13.62 54.12
C LEU A 501 -9.78 -12.86 53.77
N ASP A 502 -9.84 -12.20 52.63
CA ASP A 502 -11.06 -11.53 52.17
C ASP A 502 -12.21 -12.53 51.95
N HIS A 503 -11.90 -13.69 51.38
CA HIS A 503 -12.86 -14.79 51.25
C HIS A 503 -13.30 -15.33 52.62
N PHE A 504 -12.36 -15.51 53.55
CA PHE A 504 -12.64 -15.91 54.93
C PHE A 504 -13.64 -14.96 55.62
N PHE A 505 -13.45 -13.64 55.52
CA PHE A 505 -14.36 -12.69 56.16
C PHE A 505 -15.75 -12.72 55.52
N ARG A 506 -15.84 -12.86 54.20
CA ARG A 506 -17.13 -12.96 53.48
C ARG A 506 -17.94 -14.17 53.93
N GLU A 507 -17.30 -15.34 54.04
CA GLU A 507 -17.94 -16.55 54.55
C GLU A 507 -18.34 -16.43 56.03
N ALA A 508 -17.49 -15.81 56.87
CA ALA A 508 -17.82 -15.54 58.28
C ALA A 508 -19.10 -14.73 58.40
N TYR A 509 -19.21 -13.64 57.63
CA TYR A 509 -20.36 -12.75 57.67
C TYR A 509 -21.62 -13.40 57.08
N ALA A 510 -21.50 -14.14 55.97
CA ALA A 510 -22.62 -14.88 55.39
C ALA A 510 -23.25 -15.86 56.39
N ARG A 511 -22.41 -16.58 57.14
CA ARG A 511 -22.85 -17.56 58.16
C ARG A 511 -23.33 -16.92 59.47
N ALA A 512 -22.69 -15.84 59.93
CA ALA A 512 -23.09 -15.14 61.16
C ALA A 512 -24.46 -14.45 61.00
N PHE A 513 -24.72 -13.83 59.85
CA PHE A 513 -25.96 -13.08 59.58
C PHE A 513 -27.01 -13.88 58.81
N ASN A 514 -26.76 -15.16 58.55
CA ASN A 514 -27.66 -16.08 57.84
C ASN A 514 -28.10 -15.54 56.45
N GLN A 515 -27.17 -14.89 55.75
CA GLN A 515 -27.39 -14.28 54.43
C GLN A 515 -26.52 -15.00 53.37
N PRO A 516 -27.06 -15.99 52.65
CA PRO A 516 -26.28 -16.80 51.69
C PRO A 516 -25.82 -16.02 50.45
N GLN A 517 -26.30 -14.80 50.26
CA GLN A 517 -25.97 -13.95 49.11
C GLN A 517 -24.59 -13.25 49.25
N LEU A 518 -24.00 -13.31 50.44
CA LEU A 518 -22.69 -12.74 50.77
C LEU A 518 -21.55 -13.77 50.64
N SER A 519 -21.87 -15.03 50.36
CA SER A 519 -20.92 -16.12 50.11
C SER A 519 -20.48 -16.12 48.64
N ASP A 520 -19.19 -16.33 48.38
CA ASP A 520 -18.69 -16.45 47.01
C ASP A 520 -18.97 -17.88 46.51
N SER A 521 -19.94 -18.04 45.60
CA SER A 521 -20.49 -19.33 45.14
C SER A 521 -19.55 -20.22 44.29
N ASN A 522 -18.24 -20.01 44.33
CA ASN A 522 -17.26 -20.61 43.41
C ASN A 522 -16.09 -21.30 44.16
N THR A 523 -16.40 -22.12 45.16
CA THR A 523 -15.40 -22.97 45.85
C THR A 523 -15.78 -24.45 45.84
N HIS A 524 -14.77 -25.29 45.66
CA HIS A 524 -14.87 -26.75 45.77
C HIS A 524 -15.18 -27.13 47.23
N GLU A 525 -16.12 -28.05 47.44
CA GLU A 525 -16.62 -28.52 48.76
C GLU A 525 -15.54 -29.03 49.74
N ASN A 526 -14.28 -29.20 49.30
CA ASN A 526 -13.19 -29.67 50.16
C ASN A 526 -12.46 -28.55 50.94
N ASP A 527 -12.61 -27.26 50.59
CA ASP A 527 -11.91 -26.16 51.28
C ASP A 527 -12.71 -25.58 52.47
N THR A 528 -14.02 -25.87 52.57
CA THR A 528 -14.88 -25.25 53.59
C THR A 528 -14.60 -25.71 55.02
N ASP A 529 -14.16 -26.96 55.21
CA ASP A 529 -13.75 -27.47 56.51
C ASP A 529 -12.32 -27.02 56.87
N SER A 530 -11.45 -26.82 55.86
CA SER A 530 -10.09 -26.30 56.07
C SER A 530 -10.06 -24.84 56.52
N ILE A 531 -11.09 -24.04 56.19
CA ILE A 531 -11.17 -22.63 56.58
C ILE A 531 -11.45 -22.47 58.09
N LEU A 532 -12.11 -23.45 58.72
CA LEU A 532 -12.46 -23.41 60.15
C LEU A 532 -11.27 -23.46 61.10
N ASP A 533 -10.20 -24.12 60.68
CA ASP A 533 -8.97 -24.28 61.45
C ASP A 533 -7.90 -23.23 61.10
N GLN A 534 -8.20 -22.27 60.21
CA GLN A 534 -7.25 -21.21 59.87
C GLN A 534 -7.08 -20.20 61.00
N THR A 535 -5.82 -19.93 61.34
CA THR A 535 -5.43 -18.93 62.33
C THR A 535 -5.15 -17.59 61.67
N ILE A 536 -5.71 -16.52 62.22
CA ILE A 536 -5.45 -15.13 61.83
C ILE A 536 -4.60 -14.46 62.91
N THR A 537 -3.53 -13.80 62.49
CA THR A 537 -2.72 -12.97 63.38
C THR A 537 -3.39 -11.62 63.64
N LYS A 538 -3.08 -11.00 64.78
CA LYS A 538 -3.53 -9.65 65.11
C LYS A 538 -3.17 -8.61 64.02
N HIS A 539 -2.04 -8.80 63.33
CA HIS A 539 -1.61 -7.96 62.21
C HIS A 539 -2.58 -8.03 61.03
N GLU A 540 -2.84 -9.25 60.57
CA GLU A 540 -3.67 -9.54 59.41
C GLU A 540 -5.11 -9.08 59.65
N PHE A 541 -5.64 -9.30 60.86
CA PHE A 541 -6.96 -8.79 61.23
C PHE A 541 -7.03 -7.26 61.21
N ALA A 542 -6.05 -6.58 61.82
CA ALA A 542 -6.02 -5.12 61.85
C ALA A 542 -5.93 -4.55 60.43
N GLN A 543 -5.11 -5.14 59.57
CA GLN A 543 -4.97 -4.76 58.17
C GLN A 543 -6.26 -4.97 57.37
N ALA A 544 -6.95 -6.10 57.57
CA ALA A 544 -8.21 -6.41 56.88
C ALA A 544 -9.35 -5.42 57.21
N ILE A 545 -9.40 -4.92 58.45
CA ILE A 545 -10.39 -3.90 58.87
C ILE A 545 -9.88 -2.46 58.73
N GLY A 546 -8.66 -2.26 58.19
CA GLY A 546 -8.06 -0.94 57.95
C GLY A 546 -7.65 -0.19 59.22
N MET A 547 -7.37 -0.90 60.32
CA MET A 547 -6.99 -0.33 61.61
C MET A 547 -5.52 -0.66 61.96
N ARG A 548 -4.96 0.05 62.95
CA ARG A 548 -3.62 -0.28 63.47
C ARG A 548 -3.73 -1.42 64.49
N GLU A 549 -2.73 -2.30 64.57
CA GLU A 549 -2.68 -3.38 65.57
C GLU A 549 -2.81 -2.89 67.02
N THR A 550 -2.35 -1.68 67.27
CA THR A 550 -2.38 -1.02 68.59
C THR A 550 -3.71 -0.35 68.91
N ASP A 551 -4.68 -0.39 67.99
CA ASP A 551 -5.98 0.21 68.21
C ASP A 551 -6.77 -0.54 69.28
N MET A 552 -7.44 0.18 70.17
CA MET A 552 -8.14 -0.39 71.32
C MET A 552 -9.21 -1.40 70.91
N PHE A 553 -9.86 -1.18 69.77
CA PHE A 553 -10.85 -2.10 69.24
C PHE A 553 -10.24 -3.46 68.88
N VAL A 554 -9.15 -3.47 68.13
CA VAL A 554 -8.44 -4.69 67.72
C VAL A 554 -7.93 -5.46 68.94
N GLN A 555 -7.35 -4.74 69.90
CA GLN A 555 -6.84 -5.33 71.13
C GLN A 555 -7.93 -5.98 71.99
N ARG A 556 -9.08 -5.30 72.14
CA ARG A 556 -10.21 -5.81 72.93
C ARG A 556 -10.92 -6.96 72.23
N MET A 557 -11.06 -6.91 70.90
CA MET A 557 -11.67 -8.00 70.13
C MET A 557 -10.86 -9.28 70.29
N PHE A 558 -9.54 -9.22 70.08
CA PHE A 558 -8.65 -10.37 70.27
C PHE A 558 -8.66 -10.90 71.71
N ALA A 559 -8.69 -10.01 72.71
CA ALA A 559 -8.78 -10.40 74.12
C ALA A 559 -10.10 -11.09 74.49
N ILE A 560 -11.19 -10.82 73.77
CA ILE A 560 -12.51 -11.46 73.99
C ILE A 560 -12.60 -12.79 73.22
N THR A 561 -11.96 -12.91 72.05
CA THR A 561 -12.05 -14.10 71.19
C THR A 561 -11.04 -15.20 71.51
N SER A 562 -9.82 -14.89 71.97
CA SER A 562 -8.77 -15.91 72.13
C SER A 562 -8.89 -16.64 73.48
N HIS A 563 -9.12 -17.96 73.49
CA HIS A 563 -9.11 -18.76 74.72
C HIS A 563 -7.72 -19.29 75.11
N SER A 564 -6.76 -19.32 74.18
CA SER A 564 -5.38 -19.77 74.41
C SER A 564 -4.39 -18.97 73.56
N SER A 565 -3.61 -18.08 74.21
CA SER A 565 -2.60 -17.15 73.66
C SER A 565 -3.16 -15.90 72.95
N SER A 566 -2.64 -14.72 73.30
CA SER A 566 -3.22 -13.40 72.98
C SER A 566 -3.07 -12.92 71.53
N ASP A 567 -2.35 -13.65 70.68
CA ASP A 567 -1.79 -13.09 69.42
C ASP A 567 -2.33 -13.77 68.14
N MET A 568 -3.10 -14.84 68.27
CA MET A 568 -3.71 -15.61 67.16
C MET A 568 -5.16 -15.98 67.49
N VAL A 569 -6.06 -15.93 66.51
CA VAL A 569 -7.47 -16.32 66.66
C VAL A 569 -7.87 -17.26 65.52
N THR A 570 -8.62 -18.32 65.82
CA THR A 570 -9.16 -19.25 64.81
C THR A 570 -10.51 -18.78 64.26
N PHE A 571 -10.90 -19.25 63.07
CA PHE A 571 -12.21 -18.91 62.47
C PHE A 571 -13.38 -19.28 63.37
N ALA A 572 -13.32 -20.46 64.00
CA ALA A 572 -14.39 -20.96 64.86
C ALA A 572 -14.63 -20.04 66.07
N GLU A 573 -13.56 -19.59 66.73
CA GLU A 573 -13.62 -18.66 67.86
C GLU A 573 -14.17 -17.29 67.45
N PHE A 574 -13.71 -16.78 66.30
CA PHE A 574 -14.17 -15.49 65.78
C PHE A 574 -15.66 -15.52 65.39
N LEU A 575 -16.11 -16.61 64.76
CA LEU A 575 -17.50 -16.80 64.36
C LEU A 575 -18.44 -16.94 65.57
N GLU A 576 -18.01 -17.61 66.64
CA GLU A 576 -18.80 -17.76 67.87
C GLU A 576 -19.07 -16.39 68.53
N VAL A 577 -18.05 -15.54 68.61
CA VAL A 577 -18.19 -14.19 69.16
C VAL A 577 -19.08 -13.32 68.27
N LEU A 578 -18.90 -13.35 66.95
CA LEU A 578 -19.76 -12.64 66.00
C LEU A 578 -21.22 -13.07 66.09
N LYS A 579 -21.50 -14.38 66.19
CA LYS A 579 -22.86 -14.91 66.37
C LYS A 579 -23.48 -14.39 67.66
N LYS A 580 -22.76 -14.45 68.78
CA LYS A 580 -23.22 -13.91 70.08
C LYS A 580 -23.53 -12.40 70.01
N PHE A 581 -22.73 -11.62 69.27
CA PHE A 581 -23.04 -10.20 69.04
C PHE A 581 -24.24 -9.97 68.12
N SER A 582 -24.47 -10.85 67.13
CA SER A 582 -25.56 -10.70 66.15
C SER A 582 -26.92 -11.21 66.65
N GLU A 583 -26.96 -12.30 67.43
CA GLU A 583 -28.19 -12.98 67.86
C GLU A 583 -28.78 -12.41 69.16
N GLY A 584 -28.05 -11.52 69.85
CA GLY A 584 -28.62 -10.60 70.82
C GLY A 584 -29.46 -11.23 71.94
N GLU A 585 -28.97 -12.26 72.63
CA GLU A 585 -29.60 -12.71 73.87
C GLU A 585 -29.39 -11.64 74.96
N LYS A 586 -30.47 -10.96 75.36
CA LYS A 586 -30.52 -10.08 76.53
C LYS A 586 -30.39 -10.93 77.81
N GLY A 587 -29.16 -11.30 78.16
CA GLY A 587 -28.84 -12.09 79.34
C GLY A 587 -27.40 -11.90 79.83
N SER A 588 -27.16 -10.82 80.58
CA SER A 588 -26.06 -10.65 81.55
C SER A 588 -24.62 -11.03 81.11
N MET A 589 -23.92 -10.16 80.37
CA MET A 589 -22.46 -10.08 80.47
C MET A 589 -22.08 -9.19 81.66
N ARG A 590 -21.67 -9.81 82.78
CA ARG A 590 -20.87 -9.13 83.79
C ARG A 590 -19.44 -9.07 83.28
N VAL A 591 -18.98 -7.87 82.94
CA VAL A 591 -17.57 -7.58 82.72
C VAL A 591 -16.97 -7.31 84.10
N GLU A 592 -16.23 -8.28 84.65
CA GLU A 592 -15.27 -7.98 85.72
C GLU A 592 -13.98 -7.49 85.05
N CYS A 593 -13.71 -6.19 85.20
CA CYS A 593 -12.41 -5.62 84.90
C CYS A 593 -11.44 -6.02 86.01
N VAL A 594 -10.32 -6.65 85.64
CA VAL A 594 -9.09 -6.66 86.43
C VAL A 594 -8.05 -5.84 85.68
#